data_AF-A0A2S0M150-F1
#
_entry.id   AF-A0A2S0M150-F1
#
_cell.length_a   1.000
_cell.length_b   1.000
_cell.length_c   1.000
_cell.angle_alpha   90.00
_cell.angle_beta   90.00
_cell.angle_gamma   90.00
#
_symmetry.space_group_name_H-M   'P 1'
#
loop_
_entity.id
_entity.type
_entity.pdbx_description
1 polymer ?
#
loop_
_entity_poly.entity_id
_entity_poly.type
_entity_poly.pdbx_seq_one_letter_code
_entity_poly.pdbx_strand_id
1 'polypeptide(L)'
;MDNGITLTTNGRSWVSVANPLRHDTIAGLAQAQAKYDTSQVSARSGAVGVIVGVAVGLLAVLVGLPALLAVVCGLVALPVAWLLTFRRLRSRAAAFESTLAANAEGLGPRRIVRGEFLPGACADAADQLVIGTVQILQSTAYRCGALGETSFVYDEILDATWSLLHKLRTYEREVRDMARMEERACDERTRRDLATLADRMNHVWSEQLLPLVDAHRDLVRSVADLDRFLDTPHARDHGKQLAAADDSPRTAADDLDALTGRVAAARDRALAYRSGYPDADTTSP
;
A
#
# COMPACT_ATOMS: atom_id res chain seq x y z
N MET A 1 14.43 -2.92 0.42
CA MET A 1 13.03 -3.14 0.83
C MET A 1 12.26 -3.35 -0.45
N ASP A 2 11.68 -4.53 -0.63
CA ASP A 2 11.00 -4.91 -1.88
C ASP A 2 9.64 -4.21 -1.96
N ASN A 3 9.64 -3.01 -2.51
CA ASN A 3 8.49 -2.11 -2.61
C ASN A 3 7.69 -2.38 -3.89
N GLY A 4 7.16 -3.59 -4.04
CA GLY A 4 6.43 -3.96 -5.25
C GLY A 4 5.75 -5.32 -5.19
N ILE A 5 5.66 -5.95 -6.35
CA ILE A 5 5.09 -7.30 -6.52
C ILE A 5 6.17 -8.34 -6.26
N THR A 6 5.92 -9.23 -5.31
CA THR A 6 6.77 -10.38 -5.02
C THR A 6 6.24 -11.62 -5.72
N LEU A 7 7.05 -12.24 -6.57
CA LEU A 7 6.73 -13.48 -7.28
C LEU A 7 7.41 -14.70 -6.63
N THR A 8 6.90 -15.90 -6.91
CA THR A 8 7.58 -17.15 -6.56
C THR A 8 8.84 -17.34 -7.41
N THR A 9 9.72 -18.25 -7.01
CA THR A 9 11.00 -18.54 -7.67
C THR A 9 10.91 -18.86 -9.16
N ASN A 10 9.74 -19.27 -9.64
CA ASN A 10 9.50 -19.59 -11.06
C ASN A 10 8.81 -18.46 -11.83
N GLY A 11 8.50 -17.32 -11.20
CA GLY A 11 7.84 -16.16 -11.82
C GLY A 11 6.38 -16.39 -12.26
N ARG A 12 5.82 -17.57 -12.00
CA ARG A 12 4.49 -17.99 -12.50
C ARG A 12 3.35 -17.73 -11.52
N SER A 13 3.68 -17.45 -10.27
CA SER A 13 2.70 -17.13 -9.23
C SER A 13 3.24 -16.03 -8.33
N TRP A 14 2.35 -15.33 -7.64
CA TRP A 14 2.71 -14.25 -6.75
C TRP A 14 2.57 -14.65 -5.29
N VAL A 15 3.39 -14.03 -4.45
CA VAL A 15 3.43 -14.24 -3.01
C VAL A 15 2.72 -13.09 -2.31
N SER A 16 3.11 -11.85 -2.64
CA SER A 16 2.52 -10.66 -2.04
C SER A 16 2.65 -9.43 -2.94
N VAL A 17 1.76 -8.47 -2.74
CA VAL A 17 1.85 -7.11 -3.27
C VAL A 17 1.96 -6.15 -2.08
N ALA A 18 2.88 -5.19 -2.14
CA ALA A 18 3.03 -4.15 -1.13
C ALA A 18 2.05 -2.99 -1.38
N ASN A 19 1.65 -2.29 -0.31
CA ASN A 19 0.81 -1.11 -0.40
C ASN A 19 1.64 0.12 -0.80
N PRO A 20 1.44 0.67 -2.01
CA PRO A 20 2.21 1.83 -2.48
C PRO A 20 1.97 3.08 -1.60
N LEU A 21 0.74 3.29 -1.14
CA LEU A 21 0.34 4.44 -0.32
C LEU A 21 0.93 4.45 1.10
N ARG A 22 1.51 3.34 1.54
CA ARG A 22 2.15 3.23 2.87
C ARG A 22 3.66 3.48 2.82
N HIS A 23 4.26 3.70 1.66
CA HIS A 23 5.70 4.00 1.54
C HIS A 23 6.10 5.32 2.19
N ASP A 24 5.30 6.39 2.04
CA ASP A 24 5.56 7.69 2.68
C ASP A 24 5.36 7.68 4.19
N THR A 25 4.54 6.75 4.70
CA THR A 25 4.35 6.60 6.15
C THR A 25 5.57 6.01 6.85
N ILE A 26 6.53 5.41 6.15
CA ILE A 26 7.80 4.95 6.75
C ILE A 26 8.70 6.15 7.07
N ALA A 27 8.74 7.17 6.19
CA ALA A 27 9.40 8.45 6.49
C ALA A 27 8.68 9.18 7.63
N GLY A 28 7.34 9.17 7.63
CA GLY A 28 6.51 9.66 8.74
C GLY A 28 6.73 8.89 10.06
N LEU A 29 6.94 7.58 10.00
CA LEU A 29 7.32 6.71 11.12
C LEU A 29 8.73 7.03 11.61
N ALA A 30 9.69 7.24 10.72
CA ALA A 30 11.05 7.65 11.07
C ALA A 30 11.07 9.04 11.72
N GLN A 31 10.21 9.96 11.26
CA GLN A 31 10.06 11.29 11.85
C GLN A 31 9.28 11.27 13.18
N ALA A 32 8.30 10.38 13.32
CA ALA A 32 7.59 10.12 14.58
C ALA A 32 8.49 9.40 15.60
N GLN A 33 9.32 8.46 15.16
CA GLN A 33 10.36 7.80 15.92
C GLN A 33 11.44 8.80 16.34
N ALA A 34 11.88 9.69 15.43
CA ALA A 34 12.82 10.76 15.77
C ALA A 34 12.22 11.76 16.78
N LYS A 35 10.92 12.08 16.67
CA LYS A 35 10.19 12.86 17.70
C LYS A 35 10.08 12.09 19.02
N TYR A 36 9.90 10.77 18.97
CA TYR A 36 9.89 9.90 20.15
C TYR A 36 11.27 9.88 20.83
N ASP A 37 12.34 9.67 20.08
CA ASP A 37 13.73 9.63 20.56
C ASP A 37 14.18 10.99 21.10
N THR A 38 13.83 12.09 20.42
CA THR A 38 14.07 13.46 20.93
C THR A 38 13.23 13.78 22.17
N SER A 39 12.00 13.26 22.28
CA SER A 39 11.19 13.40 23.50
C SER A 39 11.73 12.59 24.69
N GLN A 40 12.52 11.53 24.45
CA GLN A 40 13.25 10.82 25.50
C GLN A 40 14.46 11.60 26.04
N VAL A 41 14.98 12.59 25.30
CA VAL A 41 16.04 13.49 25.80
C VAL A 41 15.54 14.31 27.00
N SER A 42 14.26 14.71 27.01
CA SER A 42 13.60 15.33 28.17
C SER A 42 13.33 14.35 29.33
N ALA A 43 13.27 13.04 29.07
CA ALA A 43 13.14 12.04 30.14
C ALA A 43 14.51 11.73 30.79
N ARG A 44 15.61 11.79 30.02
CA ARG A 44 16.97 11.73 30.54
C ARG A 44 17.31 12.94 31.42
N SER A 45 16.80 14.14 31.12
CA SER A 45 16.94 15.29 32.04
C SER A 45 16.12 15.15 33.32
N GLY A 46 15.01 14.40 33.30
CA GLY A 46 14.29 13.99 34.50
C GLY A 46 15.10 13.04 35.41
N ALA A 47 15.89 12.14 34.82
CA ALA A 47 16.83 11.30 35.58
C ALA A 47 17.98 12.11 36.21
N VAL A 48 18.42 13.20 35.56
CA VAL A 48 19.37 14.16 36.15
C VAL A 48 18.73 14.89 37.35
N GLY A 49 17.44 15.22 37.29
CA GLY A 49 16.70 15.80 38.42
C GLY A 49 16.63 14.89 39.66
N VAL A 50 16.55 13.57 39.46
CA VAL A 50 16.59 12.59 40.57
C VAL A 50 17.99 12.52 41.20
N ILE A 51 19.06 12.61 40.39
CA ILE A 51 20.44 12.64 40.88
C ILE A 51 20.72 13.93 41.68
N VAL A 52 20.19 15.07 41.22
CA VAL A 52 20.26 16.35 41.96
C VAL A 52 19.44 16.29 43.25
N GLY A 53 18.26 15.68 43.24
CA GLY A 53 17.44 15.48 44.44
C GLY A 53 18.11 14.60 45.51
N VAL A 54 18.82 13.55 45.07
CA VAL A 54 19.64 12.70 45.96
C VAL A 54 20.83 13.49 46.52
N ALA A 55 21.49 14.33 45.72
CA ALA A 55 22.59 15.17 46.18
C ALA A 55 22.16 16.23 47.22
N VAL A 56 20.98 16.85 47.03
CA VAL A 56 20.41 17.82 47.99
C VAL A 56 19.93 17.12 49.27
N GLY A 57 19.37 15.91 49.17
CA GLY A 57 19.02 15.09 50.34
C GLY A 57 20.25 14.66 51.16
N LEU A 58 21.36 14.33 50.49
CA LEU A 58 22.64 14.01 51.14
C LEU A 58 23.26 15.25 51.83
N LEU A 59 23.10 16.43 51.22
CA LEU A 59 23.49 17.72 51.83
C LEU A 59 22.64 18.08 53.06
N ALA A 60 21.34 17.76 53.07
CA ALA A 60 20.45 18.01 54.20
C ALA A 60 20.76 17.10 55.42
N VAL A 61 21.27 15.89 55.19
CA VAL A 61 21.80 14.99 56.25
C VAL A 61 23.06 15.59 56.90
N LEU A 62 23.86 16.34 56.14
CA LEU A 62 25.06 17.02 56.64
C LEU A 62 24.76 18.22 57.56
N VAL A 63 23.54 18.79 57.49
CA VAL A 63 23.11 19.99 58.26
C VAL A 63 22.25 19.61 59.49
N GLY A 64 22.06 18.31 59.78
CA GLY A 64 21.52 17.86 61.08
C GLY A 64 20.00 17.72 61.16
N LEU A 65 19.31 17.44 60.04
CA LEU A 65 17.94 16.89 60.11
C LEU A 65 17.99 15.37 60.39
N PRO A 66 17.01 14.82 61.13
CA PRO A 66 17.00 13.41 61.52
C PRO A 66 16.99 12.50 60.28
N ALA A 67 18.11 11.78 60.09
CA ALA A 67 18.41 10.98 58.91
C ALA A 67 17.33 9.93 58.56
N LEU A 68 16.56 9.47 59.55
CA LEU A 68 15.48 8.50 59.35
C LEU A 68 14.35 9.04 58.47
N LEU A 69 13.98 10.33 58.58
CA LEU A 69 12.91 10.91 57.76
C LEU A 69 13.36 11.11 56.30
N ALA A 70 14.63 11.44 56.06
CA ALA A 70 15.19 11.61 54.73
C ALA A 70 15.32 10.27 53.97
N VAL A 71 15.72 9.19 54.67
CA VAL A 71 15.84 7.85 54.08
C VAL A 71 14.47 7.27 53.72
N VAL A 72 13.45 7.45 54.58
CA VAL A 72 12.08 6.98 54.30
C VAL A 72 11.45 7.76 53.14
N CYS A 73 11.60 9.09 53.10
CA CYS A 73 11.11 9.89 51.98
C CYS A 73 11.81 9.54 50.65
N GLY A 74 13.12 9.28 50.66
CA GLY A 74 13.87 8.86 49.47
C GLY A 74 13.48 7.47 48.97
N LEU A 75 13.29 6.50 49.88
CA LEU A 75 12.89 5.13 49.55
C LEU A 75 11.46 5.03 49.00
N VAL A 76 10.55 5.94 49.40
CA VAL A 76 9.18 5.99 48.86
C VAL A 76 9.11 6.82 47.56
N ALA A 77 9.92 7.87 47.43
CA ALA A 77 9.94 8.72 46.24
C ALA A 77 10.45 8.00 44.98
N LEU A 78 11.46 7.13 45.12
CA LEU A 78 12.01 6.34 44.00
C LEU A 78 11.00 5.42 43.29
N PRO A 79 10.28 4.52 43.99
CA PRO A 79 9.30 3.64 43.36
C PRO A 79 8.08 4.40 42.85
N VAL A 80 7.65 5.48 43.52
CA VAL A 80 6.54 6.33 43.04
C VAL A 80 6.94 7.10 41.78
N ALA A 81 8.16 7.67 41.73
CA ALA A 81 8.67 8.33 40.53
C ALA A 81 8.87 7.35 39.38
N TRP A 82 9.35 6.13 39.66
CA TRP A 82 9.49 5.06 38.67
C TRP A 82 8.13 4.57 38.14
N LEU A 83 7.14 4.41 39.01
CA LEU A 83 5.78 4.02 38.62
C LEU A 83 5.11 5.11 37.77
N LEU A 84 5.32 6.39 38.09
CA LEU A 84 4.76 7.52 37.35
C LEU A 84 5.44 7.69 35.99
N THR A 85 6.76 7.52 35.90
CA THR A 85 7.46 7.54 34.61
C THR A 85 7.08 6.33 33.75
N PHE A 86 6.97 5.14 34.33
CA PHE A 86 6.51 3.95 33.62
C PHE A 86 5.07 4.10 33.11
N ARG A 87 4.15 4.63 33.93
CA ARG A 87 2.77 4.91 33.51
C ARG A 87 2.70 5.97 32.42
N ARG A 88 3.51 7.04 32.51
CA ARG A 88 3.59 8.08 31.48
C ARG A 88 4.22 7.58 30.18
N LEU A 89 5.21 6.69 30.25
CA LEU A 89 5.81 6.06 29.08
C LEU A 89 4.80 5.12 28.41
N ARG A 90 4.04 4.34 29.19
CA ARG A 90 3.02 3.43 28.68
C ARG A 90 1.82 4.16 28.08
N SER A 91 1.36 5.26 28.68
CA SER A 91 0.28 6.08 28.11
C SER A 91 0.71 6.83 26.85
N ARG A 92 1.97 7.28 26.78
CA ARG A 92 2.53 7.87 25.56
C ARG A 92 2.73 6.84 24.46
N ALA A 93 3.22 5.64 24.77
CA ALA A 93 3.32 4.54 23.82
C ALA A 93 1.94 4.17 23.23
N ALA A 94 0.90 4.10 24.07
CA ALA A 94 -0.47 3.88 23.61
C ALA A 94 -0.99 5.03 22.72
N ALA A 95 -0.62 6.29 23.01
CA ALA A 95 -0.96 7.43 22.16
C ALA A 95 -0.19 7.41 20.81
N PHE A 96 1.04 6.90 20.79
CA PHE A 96 1.79 6.66 19.56
C PHE A 96 1.17 5.51 18.75
N GLU A 97 0.78 4.41 19.39
CA GLU A 97 0.08 3.31 18.72
C GLU A 97 -1.29 3.76 18.18
N SER A 98 -2.05 4.58 18.91
CA SER A 98 -3.34 5.09 18.44
C SER A 98 -3.21 6.11 17.32
N THR A 99 -2.16 6.94 17.31
CA THR A 99 -1.91 7.88 16.19
C THR A 99 -1.37 7.16 14.96
N LEU A 100 -0.60 6.09 15.13
CA LEU A 100 -0.21 5.20 14.04
C LEU A 100 -1.40 4.41 13.48
N ALA A 101 -2.32 3.96 14.34
CA ALA A 101 -3.56 3.31 13.92
C ALA A 101 -4.48 4.28 13.19
N ALA A 102 -4.68 5.50 13.71
CA ALA A 102 -5.51 6.53 13.09
C ALA A 102 -4.98 6.98 11.72
N ASN A 103 -3.67 7.14 11.55
CA ASN A 103 -3.05 7.44 10.25
C ASN A 103 -3.08 6.24 9.28
N ALA A 104 -3.32 5.03 9.80
CA ALA A 104 -3.33 3.79 9.03
C ALA A 104 -4.76 3.31 8.69
N GLU A 105 -5.80 3.84 9.32
CA GLU A 105 -7.17 3.31 9.25
C GLU A 105 -7.83 3.46 7.86
N GLY A 106 -7.41 4.45 7.06
CA GLY A 106 -7.93 4.67 5.70
C GLY A 106 -7.15 4.02 4.56
N LEU A 107 -5.93 3.52 4.81
CA LEU A 107 -4.99 3.14 3.74
C LEU A 107 -5.02 1.64 3.38
N GLY A 108 -5.85 0.82 4.02
CA GLY A 108 -5.87 -0.64 3.80
C GLY A 108 -4.64 -1.35 4.38
N PRO A 109 -4.43 -2.67 4.17
CA PRO A 109 -3.32 -3.43 4.76
C PRO A 109 -1.92 -2.96 4.28
N ARG A 110 -0.83 -3.36 4.94
CA ARG A 110 0.56 -3.09 4.47
C ARG A 110 0.95 -3.90 3.23
N ARG A 111 0.45 -5.12 3.16
CA ARG A 111 0.63 -6.05 2.05
C ARG A 111 -0.61 -6.92 1.92
N ILE A 112 -0.90 -7.36 0.71
CA ILE A 112 -1.88 -8.40 0.43
C ILE A 112 -1.08 -9.62 -0.01
N VAL A 113 -1.43 -10.79 0.52
CA VAL A 113 -0.72 -12.05 0.27
C VAL A 113 -1.65 -12.98 -0.48
N ARG A 114 -1.14 -13.75 -1.44
CA ARG A 114 -1.97 -14.68 -2.24
C ARG A 114 -2.75 -15.68 -1.39
N GLY A 115 -2.15 -16.16 -0.30
CA GLY A 115 -2.77 -17.09 0.64
C GLY A 115 -3.94 -16.51 1.44
N GLU A 116 -4.20 -15.20 1.35
CA GLU A 116 -5.41 -14.60 1.92
C GLU A 116 -6.65 -14.86 1.08
N PHE A 117 -6.52 -15.36 -0.16
CA PHE A 117 -7.61 -15.71 -1.06
C PHE A 117 -7.86 -17.22 -1.11
N LEU A 118 -9.11 -17.64 -0.91
CA LEU A 118 -9.59 -19.01 -1.07
C LEU A 118 -9.72 -19.34 -2.55
N PRO A 119 -9.59 -20.62 -2.94
CA PRO A 119 -9.81 -21.06 -4.31
C PRO A 119 -11.20 -20.63 -4.82
N GLY A 120 -11.25 -20.04 -6.03
CA GLY A 120 -12.47 -19.55 -6.65
C GLY A 120 -12.26 -18.25 -7.42
N ALA A 121 -13.36 -17.60 -7.81
CA ALA A 121 -13.34 -16.45 -8.72
C ALA A 121 -12.49 -15.26 -8.22
N CYS A 122 -12.50 -14.95 -6.92
CA CYS A 122 -11.69 -13.85 -6.37
C CYS A 122 -10.19 -14.16 -6.42
N ALA A 123 -9.81 -15.41 -6.13
CA ALA A 123 -8.44 -15.89 -6.25
C ALA A 123 -7.95 -15.84 -7.70
N ASP A 124 -8.77 -16.31 -8.64
CA ASP A 124 -8.44 -16.31 -10.07
C ASP A 124 -8.33 -14.88 -10.61
N ALA A 125 -9.22 -13.97 -10.20
CA ALA A 125 -9.16 -12.56 -10.55
C ALA A 125 -7.91 -11.89 -9.98
N ALA A 126 -7.55 -12.17 -8.72
CA ALA A 126 -6.34 -11.64 -8.10
C ALA A 126 -5.06 -12.15 -8.80
N ASP A 127 -5.04 -13.43 -9.18
CA ASP A 127 -3.93 -14.01 -9.96
C ASP A 127 -3.81 -13.36 -11.34
N GLN A 128 -4.91 -13.22 -12.06
CA GLN A 128 -4.92 -12.54 -13.36
C GLN A 128 -4.46 -11.10 -13.26
N LEU A 129 -4.92 -10.38 -12.24
CA LEU A 129 -4.56 -8.99 -12.00
C LEU A 129 -3.04 -8.85 -11.80
N VAL A 130 -2.46 -9.61 -10.86
CA VAL A 130 -1.04 -9.49 -10.53
C VAL A 130 -0.15 -9.95 -11.69
N ILE A 131 -0.49 -11.05 -12.35
CA ILE A 131 0.27 -11.55 -13.50
C ILE A 131 0.16 -10.58 -14.68
N GLY A 132 -1.03 -10.03 -14.95
CA GLY A 132 -1.24 -9.03 -15.99
C GLY A 132 -0.44 -7.75 -15.72
N THR A 133 -0.42 -7.29 -14.48
CA THR A 133 0.39 -6.14 -14.06
C THR A 133 1.88 -6.36 -14.33
N VAL A 134 2.41 -7.53 -13.98
CA VAL A 134 3.80 -7.89 -14.27
C VAL A 134 4.06 -7.93 -15.78
N GLN A 135 3.13 -8.45 -16.58
CA GLN A 135 3.25 -8.46 -18.04
C GLN A 135 3.35 -7.05 -18.62
N ILE A 136 2.55 -6.10 -18.13
CA ILE A 136 2.64 -4.69 -18.55
C ILE A 136 4.01 -4.11 -18.18
N LEU A 137 4.49 -4.33 -16.95
CA LEU A 137 5.80 -3.83 -16.50
C LEU A 137 6.99 -4.50 -17.20
N GLN A 138 6.80 -5.68 -17.80
CA GLN A 138 7.81 -6.38 -18.59
C GLN A 138 7.71 -6.08 -20.10
N SER A 139 6.65 -5.40 -20.52
CA SER A 139 6.38 -5.09 -21.93
C SER A 139 7.48 -4.23 -22.56
N THR A 140 7.58 -4.30 -23.88
CA THR A 140 8.51 -3.46 -24.64
C THR A 140 8.06 -2.00 -24.61
N ALA A 141 6.76 -1.75 -24.72
CA ALA A 141 6.14 -0.43 -24.65
C ALA A 141 6.47 0.31 -23.35
N TYR A 142 6.41 -0.40 -22.21
CA TYR A 142 6.84 0.16 -20.93
C TYR A 142 8.35 0.44 -20.93
N ARG A 143 9.19 -0.55 -21.28
CA ARG A 143 10.66 -0.42 -21.19
C ARG A 143 11.24 0.66 -22.10
N CYS A 144 10.63 0.91 -23.27
CA CYS A 144 11.09 1.96 -24.17
C CYS A 144 10.46 3.34 -23.87
N GLY A 145 9.56 3.44 -22.89
CA GLY A 145 8.89 4.68 -22.52
C GLY A 145 7.81 5.13 -23.50
N ALA A 146 7.26 4.22 -24.33
CA ALA A 146 6.19 4.55 -25.27
C ALA A 146 4.84 4.80 -24.56
N LEU A 147 4.72 4.40 -23.29
CA LEU A 147 3.56 4.65 -22.44
C LEU A 147 3.67 5.97 -21.64
N GLY A 148 4.79 6.68 -21.77
CA GLY A 148 5.13 7.85 -20.95
C GLY A 148 6.32 7.58 -20.04
N GLU A 149 6.50 8.44 -19.04
CA GLU A 149 7.57 8.31 -18.06
C GLU A 149 7.41 7.02 -17.23
N THR A 150 8.46 6.20 -17.23
CA THR A 150 8.40 4.82 -16.68
C THR A 150 8.11 4.79 -15.19
N SER A 151 8.63 5.76 -14.43
CA SER A 151 8.38 5.86 -12.99
C SER A 151 6.90 6.16 -12.69
N PHE A 152 6.27 7.04 -13.47
CA PHE A 152 4.85 7.36 -13.31
C PHE A 152 3.94 6.21 -13.72
N VAL A 153 4.24 5.55 -14.84
CA VAL A 153 3.49 4.37 -15.27
C VAL A 153 3.60 3.24 -14.25
N TYR A 154 4.78 3.06 -13.62
CA TYR A 154 4.98 2.08 -12.55
C TYR A 154 4.08 2.37 -11.34
N ASP A 155 4.08 3.60 -10.84
CA ASP A 155 3.29 4.00 -9.67
C ASP A 155 1.80 3.86 -9.94
N GLU A 156 1.29 4.34 -11.07
CA GLU A 156 -0.13 4.25 -11.42
C GLU A 156 -0.61 2.80 -11.55
N ILE A 157 0.19 1.96 -12.20
CA ILE A 157 -0.13 0.53 -12.35
C ILE A 157 -0.17 -0.15 -10.99
N LEU A 158 0.78 0.16 -10.10
CA LEU A 158 0.81 -0.41 -8.76
C LEU A 158 -0.36 0.08 -7.90
N ASP A 159 -0.70 1.36 -7.95
CA ASP A 159 -1.84 1.95 -7.24
C ASP A 159 -3.16 1.31 -7.70
N ALA A 160 -3.38 1.19 -9.01
CA ALA A 160 -4.55 0.54 -9.59
C ALA A 160 -4.62 -0.95 -9.19
N THR A 161 -3.51 -1.67 -9.32
CA THR A 161 -3.41 -3.09 -8.93
C THR A 161 -3.73 -3.27 -7.45
N TRP A 162 -3.15 -2.43 -6.60
CA TRP A 162 -3.37 -2.47 -5.16
C TRP A 162 -4.82 -2.17 -4.79
N SER A 163 -5.41 -1.13 -5.36
CA SER A 163 -6.81 -0.74 -5.14
C SER A 163 -7.76 -1.89 -5.48
N LEU A 164 -7.57 -2.53 -6.64
CA LEU A 164 -8.40 -3.67 -7.06
C LEU A 164 -8.19 -4.90 -6.19
N LEU A 165 -6.95 -5.27 -5.84
CA LEU A 165 -6.69 -6.36 -4.89
C LEU A 165 -7.33 -6.09 -3.53
N HIS A 166 -7.30 -4.83 -3.08
CA HIS A 166 -7.90 -4.46 -1.81
C HIS A 166 -9.43 -4.63 -1.85
N LYS A 167 -10.09 -4.18 -2.93
CA LYS A 167 -11.53 -4.39 -3.15
C LYS A 167 -11.89 -5.87 -3.20
N LEU A 168 -11.15 -6.69 -3.96
CA LEU A 168 -11.34 -8.14 -4.05
C LEU A 168 -11.21 -8.81 -2.68
N ARG A 169 -10.19 -8.44 -1.90
CA ARG A 169 -9.99 -8.96 -0.54
C ARG A 169 -11.12 -8.60 0.41
N THR A 170 -11.61 -7.36 0.35
CA THR A 170 -12.73 -6.90 1.18
C THR A 170 -13.99 -7.68 0.85
N TYR A 171 -14.31 -7.81 -0.44
CA TYR A 171 -15.42 -8.63 -0.91
C TYR A 171 -15.32 -10.07 -0.42
N GLU A 172 -14.16 -10.70 -0.55
CA GLU A 172 -13.99 -12.09 -0.10
C GLU A 172 -14.16 -12.27 1.42
N ARG A 173 -13.73 -11.28 2.21
CA ARG A 173 -13.97 -11.29 3.66
C ARG A 173 -15.46 -11.24 3.97
N GLU A 174 -16.21 -10.38 3.28
CA GLU A 174 -17.66 -10.26 3.43
C GLU A 174 -18.36 -11.58 3.04
N VAL A 175 -17.95 -12.21 1.95
CA VAL A 175 -18.47 -13.53 1.53
C VAL A 175 -18.19 -14.61 2.59
N ARG A 176 -16.99 -14.64 3.18
CA ARG A 176 -16.67 -15.59 4.25
C ARG A 176 -17.48 -15.36 5.51
N ASP A 177 -17.66 -14.09 5.89
CA ASP A 177 -18.44 -13.75 7.07
C ASP A 177 -19.93 -14.06 6.87
N MET A 178 -20.45 -13.88 5.65
CA MET A 178 -21.79 -14.33 5.26
C MET A 178 -21.94 -15.85 5.38
N ALA A 179 -20.99 -16.64 4.83
CA ALA A 179 -21.04 -18.10 4.94
C ALA A 179 -21.04 -18.58 6.41
N ARG A 180 -20.26 -17.94 7.29
CA ARG A 180 -20.28 -18.23 8.73
C ARG A 180 -21.60 -17.85 9.41
N MET A 181 -22.25 -16.79 8.94
CA MET A 181 -23.58 -16.40 9.44
C MET A 181 -24.65 -17.39 8.99
N GLU A 182 -24.56 -17.89 7.75
CA GLU A 182 -25.43 -18.93 7.21
C GLU A 182 -25.36 -20.23 8.02
N GLU A 183 -24.16 -20.69 8.37
CA GLU A 183 -23.96 -21.87 9.23
C GLU A 183 -24.62 -21.74 10.62
N ARG A 184 -24.81 -20.52 11.11
CA ARG A 184 -25.39 -20.23 12.43
C ARG A 184 -26.86 -19.82 12.37
N ALA A 185 -27.43 -19.67 11.18
CA ALA A 185 -28.77 -19.16 11.00
C ALA A 185 -29.83 -20.22 11.35
N CYS A 186 -30.44 -20.09 12.52
CA CYS A 186 -31.44 -21.04 13.01
C CYS A 186 -32.89 -20.58 12.75
N ASP A 187 -33.14 -19.30 12.51
CA ASP A 187 -34.47 -18.71 12.36
C ASP A 187 -34.73 -18.13 10.96
N GLU A 188 -36.02 -18.08 10.60
CA GLU A 188 -36.47 -17.72 9.24
C GLU A 188 -36.21 -16.24 8.89
N ARG A 189 -36.08 -15.37 9.89
CA ARG A 189 -35.71 -13.97 9.70
C ARG A 189 -34.25 -13.84 9.25
N THR A 190 -33.33 -14.48 9.97
CA THR A 190 -31.90 -14.48 9.60
C THR A 190 -31.67 -15.09 8.23
N ARG A 191 -32.41 -16.13 7.83
CA ARG A 191 -32.33 -16.69 6.47
C ARG A 191 -32.75 -15.69 5.38
N ARG A 192 -33.81 -14.91 5.60
CA ARG A 192 -34.24 -13.87 4.65
C ARG A 192 -33.25 -12.70 4.56
N ASP A 193 -32.68 -12.30 5.69
CA ASP A 193 -31.65 -11.26 5.74
C ASP A 193 -30.38 -11.72 4.99
N LEU A 194 -30.00 -12.99 5.13
CA LEU A 194 -28.88 -13.60 4.39
C LEU A 194 -29.11 -13.65 2.88
N ALA A 195 -30.32 -14.00 2.43
CA ALA A 195 -30.64 -14.01 1.00
C ALA A 195 -30.49 -12.61 0.38
N THR A 196 -30.93 -11.57 1.10
CA THR A 196 -30.78 -10.17 0.66
C THR A 196 -29.30 -9.75 0.61
N LEU A 197 -28.49 -10.22 1.56
CA LEU A 197 -27.04 -9.98 1.57
C LEU A 197 -26.34 -10.71 0.41
N ALA A 198 -26.75 -11.93 0.10
CA ALA A 198 -26.22 -12.71 -1.02
C ALA A 198 -26.52 -12.04 -2.37
N ASP A 199 -27.75 -11.54 -2.58
CA ASP A 199 -28.11 -10.77 -3.78
C ASP A 199 -27.26 -9.50 -3.91
N ARG A 200 -27.06 -8.78 -2.79
CA ARG A 200 -26.18 -7.60 -2.77
C ARG A 200 -24.75 -7.96 -3.15
N MET A 201 -24.23 -9.09 -2.66
CA MET A 201 -22.87 -9.52 -2.95
C MET A 201 -22.71 -9.92 -4.41
N ASN A 202 -23.68 -10.65 -4.96
CA ASN A 202 -23.71 -10.95 -6.38
C ASN A 202 -23.70 -9.67 -7.23
N HIS A 203 -24.51 -8.67 -6.85
CA HIS A 203 -24.52 -7.37 -7.53
C HIS A 203 -23.18 -6.63 -7.44
N VAL A 204 -22.54 -6.58 -6.27
CA VAL A 204 -21.21 -5.98 -6.12
C VAL A 204 -20.17 -6.70 -6.98
N TRP A 205 -20.21 -8.03 -7.04
CA TRP A 205 -19.33 -8.79 -7.90
C TRP A 205 -19.57 -8.50 -9.38
N SER A 206 -20.81 -8.64 -9.87
CA SER A 206 -21.13 -8.56 -11.29
C SER A 206 -21.08 -7.14 -11.85
N GLU A 207 -21.53 -6.14 -11.09
CA GLU A 207 -21.65 -4.76 -11.58
C GLU A 207 -20.47 -3.88 -11.21
N GLN A 208 -19.67 -4.24 -10.20
CA GLN A 208 -18.57 -3.37 -9.72
C GLN A 208 -17.20 -4.01 -9.85
N LEU A 209 -17.01 -5.27 -9.42
CA LEU A 209 -15.68 -5.87 -9.39
C LEU A 209 -15.29 -6.52 -10.71
N LEU A 210 -16.17 -7.35 -11.28
CA LEU A 210 -15.91 -8.07 -12.52
C LEU A 210 -15.58 -7.13 -13.69
N PRO A 211 -16.32 -6.01 -13.92
CA PRO A 211 -15.99 -5.09 -15.00
C PRO A 211 -14.60 -4.45 -14.85
N LEU A 212 -14.16 -4.18 -13.62
CA LEU A 212 -12.83 -3.63 -13.37
C LEU A 212 -11.72 -4.66 -13.62
N VAL A 213 -11.96 -5.93 -13.29
CA VAL A 213 -11.05 -7.04 -13.61
C VAL A 213 -10.95 -7.24 -15.12
N ASP A 214 -12.08 -7.19 -15.82
CA ASP A 214 -12.12 -7.30 -17.27
C ASP A 214 -11.44 -6.10 -17.96
N ALA A 215 -11.66 -4.88 -17.46
CA ALA A 215 -10.97 -3.69 -17.95
C ALA A 215 -9.45 -3.80 -17.79
N HIS A 216 -8.96 -4.30 -16.66
CA HIS A 216 -7.53 -4.57 -16.47
C HIS A 216 -7.00 -5.63 -17.44
N ARG A 217 -7.78 -6.69 -17.67
CA ARG A 217 -7.42 -7.72 -18.65
C ARG A 217 -7.33 -7.17 -20.07
N ASP A 218 -8.25 -6.29 -20.46
CA ASP A 218 -8.25 -5.67 -21.78
C ASP A 218 -7.13 -4.64 -21.94
N LEU A 219 -6.76 -3.95 -20.86
CA LEU A 219 -5.55 -3.13 -20.81
C LEU A 219 -4.29 -3.97 -21.08
N VAL A 220 -4.13 -5.12 -20.40
CA VAL A 220 -2.99 -6.03 -20.62
C VAL A 220 -2.90 -6.47 -22.08
N ARG A 221 -4.04 -6.84 -22.69
CA ARG A 221 -4.10 -7.20 -24.12
C ARG A 221 -3.70 -6.04 -25.01
N SER A 222 -4.20 -4.84 -24.71
CA SER A 222 -3.90 -3.64 -25.50
C SER A 222 -2.42 -3.26 -25.45
N VAL A 223 -1.76 -3.43 -24.29
CA VAL A 223 -0.31 -3.27 -24.16
C VAL A 223 0.44 -4.35 -24.95
N ALA A 224 -0.01 -5.60 -24.90
CA ALA A 224 0.59 -6.68 -25.68
C ALA A 224 0.43 -6.48 -27.20
N ASP A 225 -0.68 -5.89 -27.64
CA ASP A 225 -0.88 -5.50 -29.03
C ASP A 225 0.01 -4.31 -29.41
N LEU A 226 0.16 -3.30 -28.54
CA LEU A 226 1.11 -2.20 -28.73
C LEU A 226 2.54 -2.70 -28.89
N ASP A 227 2.96 -3.68 -28.10
CA ASP A 227 4.29 -4.31 -28.22
C ASP A 227 4.55 -4.87 -29.62
N ARG A 228 3.52 -5.37 -30.31
CA ARG A 228 3.66 -5.86 -31.70
C ARG A 228 3.87 -4.74 -32.71
N PHE A 229 3.44 -3.52 -32.41
CA PHE A 229 3.66 -2.34 -33.26
C PHE A 229 5.01 -1.67 -32.99
N LEU A 230 5.62 -1.93 -31.84
CA LEU A 230 6.93 -1.41 -31.44
C LEU A 230 8.05 -2.43 -31.73
N ASP A 231 7.88 -3.25 -32.77
CA ASP A 231 8.80 -4.32 -33.16
C ASP A 231 10.14 -3.78 -33.69
N THR A 232 10.15 -2.60 -34.32
CA THR A 232 11.38 -1.98 -34.85
C THR A 232 11.95 -0.86 -33.95
N PRO A 233 13.29 -0.61 -33.98
CA PRO A 233 13.90 0.47 -33.22
C PRO A 233 13.32 1.86 -33.54
N HIS A 234 13.02 2.14 -34.81
CA HIS A 234 12.44 3.41 -35.25
C HIS A 234 11.03 3.64 -34.70
N ALA A 235 10.19 2.61 -34.72
CA ALA A 235 8.86 2.67 -34.12
C ALA A 235 8.94 2.94 -32.60
N ARG A 236 9.92 2.35 -31.90
CA ARG A 236 10.17 2.59 -30.47
C ARG A 236 10.59 4.03 -30.19
N ASP A 237 11.55 4.55 -30.94
CA ASP A 237 12.05 5.92 -30.78
C ASP A 237 10.94 6.94 -31.06
N HIS A 238 10.14 6.70 -32.10
CA HIS A 238 9.00 7.54 -32.44
C HIS A 238 7.91 7.49 -31.36
N GLY A 239 7.56 6.30 -30.87
CA GLY A 239 6.61 6.12 -29.76
C GLY A 239 7.04 6.86 -28.50
N LYS A 240 8.33 6.79 -28.15
CA LYS A 240 8.91 7.53 -27.01
C LYS A 240 8.80 9.04 -27.18
N GLN A 241 9.13 9.56 -28.36
CA GLN A 241 9.07 11.00 -28.64
C GLN A 241 7.63 11.54 -28.52
N LEU A 242 6.65 10.80 -29.04
CA LEU A 242 5.24 11.18 -28.95
C LEU A 242 4.69 11.08 -27.54
N ALA A 243 5.13 10.10 -26.75
CA ALA A 243 4.75 9.99 -25.34
C ALA A 243 5.29 11.18 -24.52
N ALA A 244 6.55 11.58 -24.75
CA ALA A 244 7.16 12.72 -24.08
C ALA A 244 6.53 14.08 -24.46
N ALA A 245 5.94 14.19 -25.67
CA ALA A 245 5.27 15.41 -26.13
C ALA A 245 3.89 15.61 -25.50
N ASP A 246 3.31 14.57 -24.91
CA ASP A 246 1.91 14.52 -24.44
C ASP A 246 1.81 14.45 -22.91
N ASP A 247 2.82 14.98 -22.21
CA ASP A 247 2.86 15.10 -20.75
C ASP A 247 1.76 16.07 -20.27
N SER A 248 0.51 15.64 -20.35
CA SER A 248 -0.63 16.32 -19.78
C SER A 248 -0.63 16.15 -18.25
N PRO A 249 -0.92 17.23 -17.49
CA PRO A 249 -0.91 17.17 -16.04
C PRO A 249 -2.00 16.23 -15.50
N ARG A 250 -1.63 15.46 -14.46
CA ARG A 250 -2.45 14.43 -13.79
C ARG A 250 -3.85 14.96 -13.45
N THR A 251 -4.88 14.23 -13.84
CA THR A 251 -6.21 14.34 -13.22
C THR A 251 -6.38 13.15 -12.28
N ALA A 252 -6.60 13.41 -11.00
CA ALA A 252 -6.62 12.42 -9.92
C ALA A 252 -7.86 11.50 -9.91
N ALA A 253 -8.52 11.31 -11.05
CA ALA A 253 -9.75 10.53 -11.16
C ALA A 253 -9.54 9.33 -12.10
N ASP A 254 -9.58 8.14 -11.50
CA ASP A 254 -9.51 6.80 -12.07
C ASP A 254 -8.23 6.43 -12.86
N ASP A 255 -7.22 6.00 -12.10
CA ASP A 255 -5.87 5.63 -12.57
C ASP A 255 -5.87 4.53 -13.66
N LEU A 256 -6.86 3.62 -13.66
CA LEU A 256 -6.96 2.57 -14.69
C LEU A 256 -7.48 3.12 -16.03
N ASP A 257 -8.44 4.04 -16.00
CA ASP A 257 -9.00 4.64 -17.22
C ASP A 257 -8.00 5.60 -17.86
N ALA A 258 -7.27 6.36 -17.04
CA ALA A 258 -6.16 7.19 -17.50
C ALA A 258 -5.08 6.36 -18.21
N LEU A 259 -4.69 5.23 -17.61
CA LEU A 259 -3.72 4.31 -18.22
C LEU A 259 -4.26 3.67 -19.51
N THR A 260 -5.53 3.28 -19.53
CA THR A 260 -6.21 2.74 -20.73
C THR A 260 -6.24 3.77 -21.85
N GLY A 261 -6.55 5.03 -21.55
CA GLY A 261 -6.51 6.13 -22.50
C GLY A 261 -5.10 6.36 -23.07
N ARG A 262 -4.06 6.30 -22.24
CA ARG A 262 -2.67 6.41 -22.71
C ARG A 262 -2.26 5.26 -23.63
N VAL A 263 -2.62 4.02 -23.29
CA VAL A 263 -2.35 2.87 -24.15
C VAL A 263 -3.09 2.99 -25.48
N ALA A 264 -4.35 3.43 -25.48
CA ALA A 264 -5.13 3.66 -26.70
C ALA A 264 -4.48 4.75 -27.58
N ALA A 265 -4.10 5.89 -27.00
CA ALA A 265 -3.43 6.96 -27.71
C ALA A 265 -2.07 6.53 -28.29
N ALA A 266 -1.27 5.78 -27.52
CA ALA A 266 0.00 5.22 -27.99
C ALA A 266 -0.20 4.24 -29.16
N ARG A 267 -1.25 3.41 -29.10
CA ARG A 267 -1.60 2.48 -30.18
C ARG A 267 -2.01 3.23 -31.45
N ASP A 268 -2.88 4.22 -31.35
CA ASP A 268 -3.35 4.98 -32.51
C ASP A 268 -2.20 5.72 -33.20
N ARG A 269 -1.23 6.23 -32.43
CA ARG A 269 0.02 6.83 -32.92
C ARG A 269 0.91 5.82 -33.64
N ALA A 270 1.11 4.64 -33.04
CA ALA A 270 1.93 3.58 -33.65
C ALA A 270 1.31 3.09 -34.97
N LEU A 271 -0.02 2.98 -35.03
CA LEU A 271 -0.76 2.67 -36.25
C LEU A 271 -0.62 3.77 -37.31
N ALA A 272 -0.75 5.04 -36.92
CA ALA A 272 -0.57 6.17 -37.83
C ALA A 272 0.83 6.18 -38.44
N TYR A 273 1.87 5.96 -37.64
CA TYR A 273 3.26 5.87 -38.11
C TYR A 273 3.44 4.76 -39.16
N ARG A 274 2.95 3.55 -38.87
CA ARG A 274 3.05 2.39 -39.79
C ARG A 274 2.28 2.62 -41.10
N SER A 275 1.16 3.33 -41.05
CA SER A 275 0.37 3.68 -42.25
C SER A 275 1.02 4.79 -43.10
N GLY A 276 1.73 5.73 -42.47
CA GLY A 276 2.38 6.86 -43.14
C GLY A 276 3.78 6.55 -43.68
N TYR A 277 4.44 5.53 -43.15
CA TYR A 277 5.81 5.13 -43.51
C TYR A 277 5.93 3.61 -43.72
N PRO A 278 5.23 3.02 -44.71
CA PRO A 278 5.22 1.57 -44.93
C PRO A 278 6.59 0.99 -45.28
N ASP A 279 7.51 1.81 -45.81
CA ASP A 279 8.84 1.38 -46.27
C ASP A 279 9.99 1.73 -45.30
N ALA A 280 9.73 2.46 -44.19
CA ALA A 280 10.79 2.85 -43.25
C ALA A 280 11.50 1.66 -42.61
N ASP A 281 10.84 0.49 -42.55
CA ASP A 281 11.38 -0.77 -42.04
C ASP A 281 12.11 -1.60 -43.11
N THR A 282 12.06 -1.23 -44.40
CA THR A 282 12.75 -1.95 -45.49
C THR A 282 14.18 -1.45 -45.75
N THR A 283 14.54 -0.31 -45.19
CA THR A 283 15.89 0.25 -45.27
C THR A 283 16.61 0.10 -43.94
N SER A 284 17.26 -1.05 -43.73
CA SER A 284 18.45 -1.12 -42.88
C SER A 284 19.56 -1.83 -43.65
N PRO A 285 20.81 -1.32 -43.65
CA PRO A 285 21.99 -2.09 -44.01
C PRO A 285 22.26 -3.23 -43.02
#